data_AF-A0A0Q5KKJ9-F1
#
_entry.id   AF-A0A0Q5KKJ9-F1
#
_cell.length_a   1.000
_cell.length_b   1.000
_cell.length_c   1.000
_cell.angle_alpha   90.00
_cell.angle_beta   90.00
_cell.angle_gamma   90.00
#
_symmetry.space_group_name_H-M   'P 1'
#
loop_
_entity.id
_entity.type
_entity.pdbx_description
1 polymer ?
#
loop_
_entity_poly.entity_id
_entity_poly.type
_entity_poly.pdbx_seq_one_letter_code
_entity_poly.pdbx_strand_id
1 'polypeptide(L)'
;MTTPTTLPQQLLALAYAATPTTLDDVARHCGAADWQTFTTGLAFTDLDTGGGCAMHVAQTHGVTLALTDGDAGLPTGSGYYWVGVMEDVFGAELYWGFFREAALDAQGGELLDA
;
A
#
# COMPACT_ATOMS: atom_id res chain seq x y z
N MET A 1 19.07 10.96 14.17
CA MET A 1 17.70 11.42 14.44
C MET A 1 16.79 10.53 13.63
N THR A 2 16.00 9.67 14.29
CA THR A 2 14.97 8.88 13.61
C THR A 2 13.78 9.78 13.38
N THR A 3 13.45 10.04 12.11
CA THR A 3 12.20 10.70 11.73
C THR A 3 11.04 9.91 12.35
N PRO A 4 10.04 10.55 12.98
CA PRO A 4 8.88 9.83 13.48
C PRO A 4 8.22 9.07 12.32
N THR A 5 8.03 7.76 12.49
CA THR A 5 7.34 6.91 11.52
C THR A 5 5.89 7.39 11.42
N THR A 6 5.47 7.82 10.23
CA THR A 6 4.07 8.19 9.97
C THR A 6 3.21 6.93 9.88
N LEU A 7 1.90 7.06 10.08
CA LEU A 7 0.98 5.93 9.99
C LEU A 7 1.09 5.17 8.65
N PRO A 8 1.14 5.82 7.46
CA PRO A 8 1.40 5.14 6.20
C PRO A 8 2.61 4.20 6.25
N GLN A 9 3.74 4.67 6.79
CA GLN A 9 4.96 3.86 6.85
C GLN A 9 4.85 2.73 7.87
N GLN A 10 4.08 2.92 8.94
CA GLN A 10 3.75 1.83 9.85
C GLN A 10 2.89 0.76 9.15
N LEU A 11 1.86 1.16 8.39
CA LEU A 11 0.98 0.23 7.69
C LEU A 11 1.75 -0.59 6.63
N LEU A 12 2.63 0.05 5.85
CA LEU A 12 3.48 -0.67 4.88
C LEU A 12 4.43 -1.66 5.54
N ALA A 13 4.99 -1.31 6.71
CA ALA A 13 5.85 -2.21 7.46
C ALA A 13 5.08 -3.42 8.01
N LEU A 14 3.83 -3.21 8.46
CA LEU A 14 2.96 -4.29 8.92
C LEU A 14 2.53 -5.20 7.76
N ALA A 15 2.17 -4.63 6.62
CA ALA A 15 1.85 -5.39 5.40
C ALA A 15 3.04 -6.26 4.97
N TYR A 16 4.25 -5.68 4.99
CA TYR A 16 5.49 -6.41 4.69
C TYR A 16 5.74 -7.56 5.67
N ALA A 17 5.54 -7.35 6.96
CA ALA A 17 5.70 -8.41 7.96
C ALA A 17 4.72 -9.58 7.74
N ALA A 18 3.53 -9.31 7.20
CA ALA A 18 2.51 -10.33 6.94
C ALA A 18 2.77 -11.17 5.68
N THR A 19 3.35 -10.59 4.63
CA THR A 19 3.54 -11.25 3.33
C THR A 19 4.83 -10.77 2.61
N PRO A 20 6.02 -11.01 3.20
CA PRO A 20 7.25 -10.37 2.74
C PRO A 20 7.67 -10.80 1.32
N THR A 21 7.59 -12.09 1.01
CA THR A 21 7.97 -12.62 -0.31
C THR A 21 7.11 -12.03 -1.42
N THR A 22 5.79 -11.99 -1.22
CA THR A 22 4.85 -11.44 -2.21
C THR A 22 5.13 -9.97 -2.48
N LEU A 23 5.33 -9.17 -1.44
CA LEU A 23 5.55 -7.73 -1.59
C LEU A 23 6.92 -7.41 -2.19
N ASP A 24 7.94 -8.22 -1.92
CA ASP A 24 9.21 -8.12 -2.63
C ASP A 24 9.07 -8.46 -4.13
N ASP A 25 8.27 -9.48 -4.47
CA ASP A 25 8.03 -9.87 -5.87
C ASP A 25 7.26 -8.78 -6.63
N VAL A 26 6.26 -8.15 -5.99
CA VAL A 26 5.53 -6.98 -6.52
C VAL A 26 6.48 -5.80 -6.73
N ALA A 27 7.31 -5.49 -5.74
CA ALA A 27 8.30 -4.40 -5.85
C ALA A 27 9.28 -4.63 -7.00
N ARG A 28 9.76 -5.87 -7.18
CA ARG A 28 10.65 -6.23 -8.29
C ARG A 28 9.96 -6.13 -9.65
N HIS A 29 8.70 -6.54 -9.76
CA HIS A 29 7.92 -6.33 -10.99
C HIS A 29 7.78 -4.84 -11.34
N CYS A 30 7.65 -3.98 -10.32
CA CYS A 30 7.60 -2.54 -10.50
C CYS A 30 8.98 -1.88 -10.68
N GLY A 31 10.07 -2.65 -10.74
CA GLY A 31 11.42 -2.14 -11.00
C GLY A 31 12.19 -1.65 -9.76
N ALA A 32 11.73 -1.94 -8.55
CA ALA A 32 12.53 -1.80 -7.33
C ALA A 32 13.34 -3.08 -7.03
N ALA A 33 14.29 -3.02 -6.10
CA ALA A 33 15.05 -4.22 -5.68
C ALA A 33 14.24 -5.13 -4.73
N ASP A 34 13.46 -4.51 -3.86
CA ASP A 34 12.66 -5.12 -2.79
C ASP A 34 11.60 -4.12 -2.30
N TRP A 35 10.71 -4.58 -1.43
CA TRP A 35 9.65 -3.75 -0.87
C TRP A 35 10.19 -2.56 -0.08
N GLN A 36 11.28 -2.76 0.66
CA GLN A 36 11.91 -1.68 1.42
C GLN A 36 12.34 -0.52 0.51
N THR A 37 13.00 -0.83 -0.60
CA THR A 37 13.43 0.16 -1.61
C THR A 37 12.21 0.86 -2.21
N PHE A 38 11.14 0.10 -2.49
CA PHE A 38 9.91 0.59 -3.09
C PHE A 38 9.16 1.61 -2.22
N THR A 39 9.21 1.45 -0.89
CA THR A 39 8.44 2.28 0.06
C THR A 39 9.27 3.30 0.85
N THR A 40 10.60 3.23 0.78
CA THR A 40 11.47 4.12 1.57
C THR A 40 11.39 5.56 1.06
N GLY A 41 11.14 6.49 1.98
CA GLY A 41 11.17 7.93 1.69
C GLY A 41 9.97 8.45 0.90
N LEU A 42 8.90 7.65 0.74
CA LEU A 42 7.69 8.10 0.06
C LEU A 42 7.02 9.27 0.78
N ALA A 43 6.62 10.26 -0.01
CA ALA A 43 5.78 11.36 0.43
C ALA A 43 4.32 11.03 0.08
N PHE A 44 3.51 10.78 1.10
CA PHE A 44 2.08 10.52 0.94
C PHE A 44 1.30 11.83 0.83
N THR A 45 0.31 11.84 -0.04
CA THR A 45 -0.72 12.88 -0.14
C THR A 45 -2.08 12.24 0.09
N ASP A 46 -3.00 13.02 0.64
CA ASP A 46 -4.35 12.55 0.92
C ASP A 46 -5.23 12.79 -0.31
N LEU A 47 -6.03 11.79 -0.68
CA LEU A 47 -6.94 11.84 -1.81
C LEU A 47 -8.33 11.40 -1.37
N ASP A 48 -9.33 12.23 -1.64
CA ASP A 48 -10.75 11.83 -1.64
C ASP A 48 -11.05 11.16 -2.98
N THR A 49 -11.38 9.87 -2.96
CA THR A 49 -11.67 9.11 -4.19
C THR A 49 -13.10 9.32 -4.68
N GLY A 50 -13.92 10.07 -3.94
CA GLY A 50 -15.36 10.11 -4.12
C GLY A 50 -16.03 8.83 -3.60
N GLY A 51 -17.34 8.90 -3.40
CA GLY A 51 -18.12 7.76 -2.88
C GLY A 51 -17.98 7.51 -1.38
N GLY A 52 -17.34 8.42 -0.64
CA GLY A 52 -17.17 8.33 0.81
C GLY A 52 -15.97 7.49 1.24
N CYS A 53 -14.88 7.51 0.46
CA CYS A 53 -13.61 6.87 0.78
C CYS A 53 -12.46 7.86 0.62
N ALA A 54 -11.50 7.86 1.55
CA ALA A 54 -10.26 8.61 1.45
C ALA A 54 -9.05 7.68 1.50
N MET A 55 -7.97 8.07 0.81
CA MET A 55 -6.75 7.28 0.70
C MET A 55 -5.51 8.14 0.94
N HIS A 56 -4.48 7.55 1.55
CA HIS A 56 -3.13 8.06 1.40
C HIS A 56 -2.54 7.47 0.12
N VAL A 57 -2.02 8.32 -0.77
CA VAL A 57 -1.41 7.90 -2.03
C VAL A 57 0.00 8.43 -2.15
N ALA A 58 0.90 7.65 -2.76
CA ALA A 58 2.25 8.04 -3.09
C ALA A 58 2.62 7.50 -4.47
N GLN A 59 3.39 8.28 -5.22
CA GLN A 59 3.97 7.82 -6.48
C GLN A 59 5.32 7.14 -6.20
N THR A 60 5.54 5.99 -6.81
CA THR A 60 6.81 5.25 -6.67
C THR A 60 7.05 4.39 -7.89
N HIS A 61 8.28 4.38 -8.41
CA HIS A 61 8.68 3.55 -9.56
C HIS A 61 7.71 3.54 -10.77
N GLY A 62 7.00 4.65 -11.03
CA GLY A 62 6.07 4.75 -12.16
C GLY A 62 4.67 4.17 -11.90
N VAL A 63 4.37 3.77 -10.67
CA VAL A 63 3.05 3.29 -10.22
C VAL A 63 2.57 4.09 -9.02
N THR A 64 1.30 3.92 -8.68
CA THR A 64 0.67 4.50 -7.50
C THR A 64 0.57 3.46 -6.39
N LEU A 65 1.11 3.80 -5.21
CA LEU A 65 0.89 3.06 -3.97
C LEU A 65 -0.19 3.78 -3.17
N ALA A 66 -1.22 3.06 -2.74
CA ALA A 66 -2.36 3.61 -2.01
C ALA A 66 -2.68 2.83 -0.73
N LEU A 67 -3.21 3.54 0.27
CA LEU A 67 -3.60 3.02 1.57
C LEU A 67 -4.94 3.60 1.99
N THR A 68 -5.87 2.74 2.41
CA THR A 68 -7.17 3.15 2.96
C THR A 68 -7.71 2.12 3.94
N ASP A 69 -8.65 2.48 4.80
CA ASP A 69 -9.47 1.55 5.59
C ASP A 69 -10.87 1.37 4.97
N GLY A 70 -11.15 2.06 3.85
CA GLY A 70 -12.43 2.05 3.15
C GLY A 70 -13.46 3.04 3.70
N ASP A 71 -13.10 3.81 4.72
CA ASP A 71 -13.95 4.84 5.30
C ASP A 71 -13.77 6.20 4.63
N ALA A 72 -14.70 7.12 4.88
CA ALA A 72 -14.64 8.49 4.36
C ALA A 72 -13.47 9.31 4.92
N GLY A 73 -12.86 8.83 6.02
CA GLY A 73 -11.65 9.37 6.59
C GLY A 73 -10.42 8.61 6.11
N LEU A 74 -9.25 9.19 6.36
CA LEU A 74 -7.99 8.46 6.17
C LEU A 74 -7.85 7.39 7.26
N PRO A 75 -7.07 6.32 7.00
CA PRO A 75 -6.69 5.36 8.02
C PRO A 75 -6.24 6.06 9.29
N THR A 76 -6.78 5.65 10.45
CA THR A 76 -6.38 6.19 11.76
C THR A 76 -5.60 5.19 12.60
N GLY A 77 -5.49 3.94 12.15
CA GLY A 77 -4.77 2.89 12.84
C GLY A 77 -4.60 1.64 11.98
N SER A 78 -4.08 0.58 12.58
CA SER A 78 -3.73 -0.68 11.91
C SER A 78 -4.75 -1.81 12.10
N GLY A 79 -5.96 -1.49 12.59
CA GLY A 79 -6.98 -2.49 12.91
C GLY A 79 -7.49 -3.22 11.66
N TYR A 80 -7.81 -2.44 10.62
CA TYR A 80 -8.17 -2.92 9.30
C TYR A 80 -7.69 -1.89 8.27
N TYR A 81 -7.00 -2.34 7.24
CA TYR A 81 -6.52 -1.46 6.17
C TYR A 81 -6.26 -2.25 4.90
N TRP A 82 -6.27 -1.55 3.79
CA TRP A 82 -5.96 -2.02 2.46
C TRP A 82 -4.68 -1.35 1.96
N VAL A 83 -3.87 -2.12 1.24
CA VAL A 83 -2.70 -1.65 0.51
C VAL A 83 -2.86 -2.03 -0.94
N GLY A 84 -2.69 -1.08 -1.86
CA GLY A 84 -2.71 -1.38 -3.29
C GLY A 84 -1.59 -0.72 -4.07
N VAL A 85 -1.16 -1.42 -5.12
CA VAL A 85 -0.23 -0.95 -6.13
C VAL A 85 -0.99 -0.93 -7.46
N MET A 86 -1.10 0.24 -8.07
CA MET A 86 -1.91 0.48 -9.27
C MET A 86 -1.11 1.21 -10.34
N GLU A 87 -1.43 1.03 -11.62
CA GLU A 87 -0.76 1.77 -12.71
C GLU A 87 -0.89 3.30 -12.53
N ASP A 88 -2.09 3.76 -12.20
CA ASP A 88 -2.38 5.11 -11.73
C ASP A 88 -3.47 5.05 -10.63
N VAL A 89 -3.81 6.19 -10.01
CA VAL A 89 -4.68 6.21 -8.83
C VAL A 89 -6.12 5.70 -9.07
N PHE A 90 -6.57 5.63 -10.33
CA PHE A 90 -7.85 5.07 -10.72
C PHE A 90 -7.70 3.96 -11.79
N GLY A 91 -6.48 3.46 -11.96
CA GLY A 91 -6.10 2.46 -12.95
C GLY A 91 -6.31 1.03 -12.46
N ALA A 92 -5.75 0.08 -13.19
CA ALA A 92 -5.78 -1.32 -12.80
C ALA A 92 -4.92 -1.57 -11.54
N GLU A 93 -5.39 -2.48 -10.69
CA GLU A 93 -4.67 -2.95 -9.51
C GLU A 93 -3.69 -4.05 -9.91
N LEU A 94 -2.40 -3.70 -9.95
CA LEU A 94 -1.31 -4.66 -10.14
C LEU A 94 -1.21 -5.61 -8.94
N TYR A 95 -1.45 -5.08 -7.75
CA TYR A 95 -1.56 -5.83 -6.51
C TYR A 95 -2.50 -5.11 -5.54
N TRP A 96 -3.24 -5.88 -4.76
CA TRP A 96 -3.95 -5.41 -3.58
C TRP A 96 -3.88 -6.42 -2.44
N GLY A 97 -3.93 -5.92 -1.21
CA GLY A 97 -4.00 -6.72 0.00
C GLY A 97 -4.85 -6.06 1.09
N PHE A 98 -5.81 -6.80 1.64
CA PHE A 98 -6.53 -6.43 2.85
C PHE A 98 -5.85 -7.04 4.07
N PHE A 99 -5.64 -6.22 5.09
CA PHE A 99 -4.97 -6.59 6.32
C PHE A 99 -5.87 -6.29 7.52
N ARG A 100 -5.90 -7.23 8.47
CA ARG A 100 -6.64 -7.10 9.73
C ARG A 100 -5.70 -7.46 10.87
N GLU A 101 -5.56 -6.57 11.84
CA GLU A 101 -4.68 -6.77 13.01
C GLU A 101 -3.26 -7.24 12.62
N ALA A 102 -2.72 -6.70 11.53
CA ALA A 102 -1.42 -7.07 10.94
C ALA A 102 -1.30 -8.49 10.36
N ALA A 103 -2.42 -9.19 10.15
CA ALA A 103 -2.49 -10.40 9.35
C ALA A 103 -3.08 -10.09 7.96
N LEU A 104 -2.64 -10.83 6.94
CA LEU A 104 -3.25 -10.79 5.63
C LEU A 104 -4.62 -11.50 5.68
N ASP A 105 -5.68 -10.79 5.30
CA ASP A 105 -7.06 -11.30 5.23
C ASP A 105 -7.35 -11.81 3.80
N ALA A 106 -7.00 -11.01 2.79
CA ALA A 106 -7.14 -11.36 1.37
C ALA A 106 -6.13 -10.57 0.51
N GLN A 107 -5.76 -11.11 -0.64
CA GLN A 107 -4.93 -10.42 -1.64
C GLN A 107 -5.32 -10.83 -3.06
N GLY A 108 -4.91 -10.03 -4.04
CA GLY A 108 -5.08 -10.30 -5.46
C GLY A 108 -4.39 -9.23 -6.31
N GLY A 109 -4.78 -9.14 -7.58
CA GLY A 109 -4.22 -8.20 -8.54
C GLY A 109 -3.50 -8.92 -9.68
N GLU A 110 -3.27 -8.21 -10.77
CA GLU A 110 -2.79 -8.78 -12.03
C GLU A 110 -1.45 -9.53 -11.90
N LEU A 111 -0.60 -9.12 -10.96
CA LEU A 111 0.71 -9.75 -10.72
C LEU A 111 0.63 -11.08 -9.96
N LEU A 112 -0.50 -11.39 -9.32
CA LEU A 112 -0.69 -12.65 -8.58
C LEU A 112 -1.43 -13.73 -9.40
N ASP A 113 -2.09 -13.31 -10.48
CA ASP A 113 -2.82 -14.20 -11.39
C ASP A 113 -1.95 -14.71 -12.56
N ALA A 114 -0.69 -14.24 -12.66
CA ALA A 114 0.27 -14.56 -13.71
C ALA A 114 1.17 -15.76 -13.37
#